data_AF-A0A6G4S132-F1
#
_entry.id   AF-A0A6G4S132-F1
#
_cell.length_a   1.000
_cell.length_b   1.000
_cell.length_c   1.000
_cell.angle_alpha   90.00
_cell.angle_beta   90.00
_cell.angle_gamma   90.00
#
_symmetry.space_group_name_H-M   'P 1'
#
loop_
_entity.id
_entity.type
_entity.pdbx_description
1 polymer ?
#
loop_
_entity_poly.entity_id
_entity_poly.type
_entity_poly.pdbx_seq_one_letter_code
_entity_poly.pdbx_strand_id
1 'polypeptide(L)' 'MAFDPPLGSTSPAVLLDNATRLDELVNGPAGTVTDRAGQPLDTWRLMLQTFAAIVENTRENL' A
#
# COMPACT_ATOMS: atom_id res chain seq x y z
N MET A 1 -6.21 13.97 -12.66
CA MET A 1 -7.60 14.07 -12.17
C MET A 1 -7.55 14.64 -10.75
N ALA A 2 -8.56 15.42 -10.34
CA ALA A 2 -8.67 15.88 -8.95
C ALA A 2 -9.26 14.76 -8.07
N PHE A 3 -8.82 14.66 -6.82
CA PHE A 3 -9.44 13.75 -5.86
C PHE A 3 -10.86 14.23 -5.56
N ASP A 4 -11.83 13.32 -5.61
CA ASP A 4 -13.20 13.58 -5.19
C ASP A 4 -13.61 12.51 -4.16
N PRO A 5 -13.84 12.87 -2.89
CA PRO A 5 -13.66 14.20 -2.29
C PRO A 5 -12.19 14.68 -2.29
N PRO A 6 -11.90 15.98 -2.17
CA PRO A 6 -10.52 16.50 -2.22
C PRO A 6 -9.64 15.94 -1.09
N LEU A 7 -8.31 16.03 -1.27
CA LEU A 7 -7.37 15.79 -0.17
C LEU A 7 -7.66 16.76 0.98
N GLY A 8 -7.51 16.30 2.22
CA GLY A 8 -7.88 17.09 3.40
C GLY A 8 -9.38 17.22 3.64
N SER A 9 -10.23 16.55 2.85
CA SER A 9 -11.66 16.47 3.14
C SER A 9 -11.92 15.84 4.51
N THR A 10 -12.83 16.43 5.28
CA THR A 10 -13.34 15.89 6.55
C THR A 10 -14.55 14.96 6.35
N SER A 11 -14.79 14.51 5.11
CA SER A 11 -15.86 13.56 4.80
C SER A 11 -15.68 12.26 5.59
N PRO A 12 -16.72 11.78 6.31
CA PRO A 12 -16.67 10.50 7.02
C PRO A 12 -16.29 9.31 6.12
N ALA A 13 -16.75 9.32 4.86
CA ALA A 13 -16.42 8.27 3.90
C ALA A 13 -14.91 8.21 3.59
N VAL A 14 -14.26 9.38 3.45
CA VAL A 14 -12.81 9.45 3.21
C VAL A 14 -12.03 8.91 4.39
N LEU A 15 -12.47 9.20 5.63
CA LEU A 15 -11.82 8.67 6.83
C LEU A 15 -11.94 7.14 6.90
N LEU A 16 -13.14 6.61 6.69
CA LEU A 16 -13.38 5.16 6.70
C LEU A 16 -12.56 4.45 5.61
N ASP A 17 -12.61 4.94 4.39
CA ASP A 17 -11.88 4.35 3.26
C ASP A 17 -10.37 4.36 3.49
N ASN A 18 -9.83 5.43 4.09
CA ASN A 18 -8.41 5.50 4.44
C ASN A 18 -8.05 4.52 5.56
N ALA A 19 -8.90 4.38 6.58
CA ALA A 19 -8.66 3.44 7.68
C ALA A 19 -8.71 1.99 7.19
N THR A 20 -9.70 1.63 6.37
CA THR A 20 -9.81 0.30 5.74
C THR A 20 -8.58 0.00 4.88
N ARG A 21 -8.20 0.93 4.00
CA ARG A 21 -7.01 0.75 3.13
C ARG A 21 -5.73 0.61 3.94
N LEU A 22 -5.57 1.37 5.03
CA LEU A 22 -4.41 1.27 5.90
C LEU A 22 -4.33 -0.10 6.56
N ASP A 23 -5.47 -0.65 7.03
CA ASP A 23 -5.53 -1.99 7.57
C ASP A 23 -5.13 -3.05 6.54
N GLU A 24 -5.65 -2.96 5.31
CA GLU A 24 -5.27 -3.86 4.22
C GLU A 24 -3.77 -3.76 3.88
N LEU A 25 -3.22 -2.55 3.82
CA LEU A 25 -1.81 -2.33 3.49
C LEU A 25 -0.85 -2.88 4.56
N VAL A 26 -1.18 -2.70 5.84
CA VAL A 26 -0.30 -3.05 6.96
C VAL A 26 -0.53 -4.49 7.44
N ASN A 27 -1.78 -4.92 7.50
CA ASN A 27 -2.19 -6.20 8.09
C ASN A 27 -2.64 -7.24 7.06
N GLY A 28 -2.82 -6.88 5.79
CA GLY A 28 -3.25 -7.78 4.72
C GLY A 28 -2.16 -8.72 4.18
N PRO A 29 -2.55 -9.69 3.32
CA PRO A 29 -1.62 -10.63 2.69
C PRO A 29 -0.65 -9.90 1.73
N ALA A 30 0.38 -10.60 1.26
CA ALA A 30 1.26 -10.06 0.22
C ALA A 30 0.47 -9.87 -1.09
N GLY A 31 0.51 -8.65 -1.61
CA GLY A 31 -0.23 -8.21 -2.81
C GLY A 31 -0.23 -6.69 -2.93
N THR A 32 -1.17 -6.16 -3.71
CA THR A 32 -1.37 -4.73 -3.92
C THR A 32 -2.75 -4.28 -3.49
N VAL A 33 -2.85 -3.04 -3.01
CA VAL A 33 -4.12 -2.36 -2.68
C VAL A 33 -4.14 -1.04 -3.41
N THR A 34 -5.27 -0.69 -4.01
CA THR A 34 -5.42 0.53 -4.80
C THR A 34 -5.59 1.77 -3.91
N ASP A 35 -4.82 2.82 -4.19
CA ASP A 35 -4.97 4.13 -3.55
C ASP A 35 -6.24 4.87 -4.03
N ARG A 36 -6.47 6.08 -3.51
CA ARG A 36 -7.64 6.89 -3.91
C ARG A 36 -7.62 7.36 -5.36
N ALA A 37 -6.46 7.33 -6.02
CA ALA A 37 -6.26 7.71 -7.42
C ALA A 37 -6.23 6.50 -8.36
N GLY A 38 -6.52 5.29 -7.88
CA GLY A 38 -6.47 4.09 -8.71
C GLY A 38 -5.06 3.49 -8.85
N GLN A 39 -4.05 4.05 -8.20
CA GLN A 39 -2.67 3.55 -8.29
C GLN A 39 -2.42 2.39 -7.33
N PRO A 40 -1.72 1.32 -7.76
CA PRO A 40 -1.42 0.21 -6.89
C PRO A 40 -0.37 0.61 -5.84
N LEU A 41 -0.60 0.20 -4.60
CA LEU A 41 0.35 0.29 -3.50
C LEU A 41 0.70 -1.12 -3.02
N ASP A 42 1.98 -1.38 -2.83
CA ASP A 42 2.44 -2.65 -2.28
C ASP A 42 2.10 -2.75 -0.79
N THR A 43 1.54 -3.90 -0.40
CA THR A 43 1.33 -4.24 1.01
C THR A 43 2.66 -4.41 1.74
N TRP A 44 2.65 -4.22 3.07
CA TRP A 44 3.83 -4.39 3.91
C TRP A 44 4.49 -5.77 3.73
N ARG A 45 3.68 -6.84 3.67
CA ARG A 45 4.18 -8.20 3.47
C ARG A 45 4.83 -8.38 2.08
N LEU A 46 4.32 -7.75 1.03
CA LEU A 46 4.93 -7.80 -0.29
C LEU A 46 6.28 -7.09 -0.29
N MET A 47 6.36 -5.89 0.29
CA MET A 47 7.64 -5.16 0.41
C MET A 47 8.70 -5.98 1.16
N LEU A 48 8.33 -6.60 2.29
CA LEU A 48 9.25 -7.46 3.04
C LEU A 48 9.75 -8.66 2.21
N GLN A 49 8.89 -9.31 1.45
CA GLN A 49 9.28 -10.43 0.56
C GLN A 49 10.24 -9.95 -0.53
N THR A 50 9.91 -8.82 -1.18
CA THR A 50 10.75 -8.22 -2.22
C THR A 50 12.12 -7.86 -1.68
N PHE A 51 12.21 -7.22 -0.52
CA PHE A 51 13.50 -6.87 0.07
C PHE A 51 14.30 -8.10 0.53
N ALA A 52 13.65 -9.11 1.11
CA ALA A 52 14.32 -10.36 1.47
C ALA A 52 14.93 -11.05 0.24
N ALA A 53 14.19 -11.10 -0.87
CA ALA A 53 14.67 -11.67 -2.13
C ALA A 53 15.85 -10.86 -2.70
N ILE A 54 15.79 -9.53 -2.67
CA ILE A 54 16.88 -8.66 -3.14
C ILE A 54 18.15 -8.87 -2.30
N VAL A 55 18.01 -8.97 -0.98
CA VAL A 55 19.14 -9.18 -0.07
C VAL A 55 19.80 -10.53 -0.33
N GLU A 56 19.01 -11.60 -0.48
CA GLU A 56 19.56 -12.93 -0.77
C GLU A 56 20.23 -12.96 -2.13
N ASN A 57 19.59 -12.40 -3.16
CA ASN A 57 20.19 -12.33 -4.49
C ASN A 57 21.50 -11.53 -4.48
N THR A 58 21.55 -10.41 -3.76
CA THR A 58 22.79 -9.64 -3.61
C THR A 58 23.88 -10.48 -2.95
N ARG A 59 23.54 -11.20 -1.86
CA ARG A 59 24.49 -12.06 -1.14
C ARG A 59 25.08 -13.17 -2.03
N GLU A 60 24.27 -13.81 -2.87
CA GLU A 60 24.72 -14.88 -3.76
C GLU A 60 25.66 -14.39 -4.88
N ASN A 61 25.63 -13.09 -5.21
CA ASN A 61 26.38 -12.49 -6.31
C ASN A 61 27.56 -11.60 -5.86
N LEU A 62 27.92 -11.62 -4.58
CA LEU A 62 29.15 -11.02 -4.03
C LEU A 62 30.32 -12.03 -4.09
#